data_AF-A0A926FJC8-F1
#
_entry.id   AF-A0A926FJC8-F1
#
_cell.length_a   1.000
_cell.length_b   1.000
_cell.length_c   1.000
_cell.angle_alpha   90.00
_cell.angle_beta   90.00
_cell.angle_gamma   90.00
#
_symmetry.space_group_name_H-M   'P 1'
#
loop_
_entity.id
_entity.type
_entity.pdbx_description
1 polymer ?
#
loop_
_entity_poly.entity_id
_entity_poly.type
_entity_poly.pdbx_seq_one_letter_code
_entity_poly.pdbx_strand_id
1 'polypeptide(L)'
;MRRLLLLALLCAACNDDRAAPDSTIPSVVENHGPEPLLLRVPRRGGTGHIYRYPALDSSVWTVDEAPAIDRVLAFDADAGSIAVVDSKGYPARLDLRETDVLNAARTKLTSLSSANGNDIYGINAKGEIIRLNPNGSDWKFKPAVPARAVFAQ
;
A
#
# COMPACT_ATOMS: atom_id res chain seq x y z
N MET A 1 17.60 22.98 78.47
CA MET A 1 16.42 22.54 77.70
C MET A 1 15.79 23.66 76.84
N ARG A 2 16.60 24.56 76.23
CA ARG A 2 16.11 25.66 75.37
C ARG A 2 16.85 25.77 74.03
N ARG A 3 17.66 24.76 73.70
CA ARG A 3 18.38 24.64 72.42
C ARG A 3 17.86 23.50 71.53
N LEU A 4 16.96 22.65 72.05
CA LEU A 4 16.35 21.54 71.32
C LEU A 4 15.03 21.91 70.62
N LEU A 5 14.43 23.07 70.94
CA LEU A 5 13.17 23.50 70.30
C LEU A 5 13.35 24.27 68.99
N LEU A 6 14.55 24.77 68.69
CA LEU A 6 14.80 25.55 67.46
C LEU A 6 15.08 24.68 66.23
N LEU A 7 15.39 23.39 66.41
CA LEU A 7 15.68 22.48 65.30
C LEU A 7 14.42 21.83 64.70
N ALA A 8 13.30 21.83 65.42
CA ALA A 8 12.05 21.22 64.96
C ALA A 8 11.23 22.14 64.05
N LEU A 9 11.53 23.45 63.99
CA LEU A 9 10.80 24.40 63.15
C LEU A 9 11.35 24.54 61.72
N LEU A 10 12.48 23.91 61.40
CA LEU A 10 13.11 23.98 60.07
C LEU A 10 12.71 22.83 59.12
N CYS A 11 12.01 21.80 59.60
CA CYS A 11 11.61 20.66 58.75
C CYS A 11 10.19 20.77 58.15
N ALA A 12 9.44 21.85 58.42
CA ALA A 12 8.06 22.00 57.97
C ALA A 12 7.89 22.89 56.71
N ALA A 13 8.98 23.29 56.05
CA ALA A 13 8.95 24.16 54.88
C ALA A 13 9.26 23.46 53.54
N CYS A 14 9.44 22.13 53.55
CA CYS A 14 9.57 21.33 52.33
C CYS A 14 8.33 20.47 52.11
N ASN A 15 7.15 21.08 52.15
CA ASN A 15 6.00 20.50 51.47
C ASN A 15 5.87 21.25 50.15
N ASP A 16 6.71 20.86 49.18
CA ASP A 16 6.64 21.33 47.80
C ASP A 16 5.46 20.64 47.10
N ASP A 17 4.25 20.83 47.64
CA ASP A 17 2.98 20.51 46.97
C ASP A 17 2.64 21.63 45.98
N ARG A 18 3.64 22.05 45.20
CA ARG A 18 3.34 22.62 43.89
C ARG A 18 2.91 21.45 43.03
N ALA A 19 1.62 21.15 43.06
CA ALA A 19 0.99 20.37 42.02
C ALA A 19 1.49 20.95 40.69
N ALA A 20 2.38 20.21 40.02
CA ALA A 20 2.79 20.55 38.68
C ALA A 20 1.49 20.69 37.88
N PRO A 21 1.28 21.78 37.12
CA PRO A 21 0.15 21.84 36.23
C PRO A 21 0.23 20.58 35.38
N ASP A 22 -0.83 19.77 35.45
CA ASP A 22 -0.98 18.54 34.69
C ASP A 22 -0.88 18.95 33.23
N SER A 23 0.35 18.93 32.72
CA SER A 23 0.67 19.30 31.36
C SER A 23 0.31 18.06 30.57
N THR A 24 -1.00 17.82 30.47
CA THR A 24 -1.55 17.05 29.38
C THR A 24 -1.30 17.90 28.15
N ILE A 25 -0.06 17.86 27.67
CA ILE A 25 0.25 18.22 26.29
C ILE A 25 -0.59 17.20 25.52
N PRO A 26 -1.66 17.61 24.81
CA PRO A 26 -2.34 16.66 23.96
C PRO A 26 -1.28 16.08 23.04
N SER A 27 -1.09 14.76 23.10
CA SER A 27 -0.21 14.07 22.18
C SER A 27 -0.59 14.56 20.80
N VAL A 28 0.30 15.35 20.19
CA VAL A 28 0.09 15.80 18.82
C VAL A 28 -0.04 14.50 18.04
N VAL A 29 -1.24 14.26 17.49
CA VAL A 29 -1.44 13.14 16.58
C VAL A 29 -0.58 13.50 15.38
N GLU A 30 0.65 12.99 15.38
CA GLU A 30 1.52 13.10 14.23
C GLU A 30 0.79 12.41 13.09
N ASN A 31 0.40 13.23 12.10
CA ASN A 31 -0.28 12.72 10.93
C ASN A 31 0.77 12.02 10.07
N HIS A 32 1.00 10.74 10.35
CA HIS A 32 2.00 9.92 9.65
C HIS A 32 1.60 9.54 8.22
N GLY A 33 0.48 10.07 7.71
CA GLY A 33 -0.08 9.66 6.43
C GLY A 33 -0.58 8.21 6.45
N PRO A 34 -0.83 7.62 5.27
CA PRO A 34 -1.25 6.22 5.18
C PRO A 34 -0.24 5.26 5.81
N GLU A 35 -0.72 4.24 6.51
CA GLU A 35 0.17 3.20 7.07
C GLU A 35 0.85 2.41 5.92
N PRO A 36 2.18 2.22 5.95
CA PRO A 36 2.85 1.43 4.95
C PRO A 36 2.57 -0.06 5.20
N LEU A 37 1.94 -0.71 4.22
CA LEU A 37 1.60 -2.14 4.26
C LEU A 37 2.35 -2.90 3.16
N LEU A 38 2.72 -4.15 3.46
CA LEU A 38 3.29 -5.08 2.49
C LEU A 38 2.34 -6.26 2.30
N LEU A 39 1.82 -6.43 1.08
CA LEU A 39 1.12 -7.63 0.65
C LEU A 39 2.11 -8.66 0.10
N ARG A 40 2.09 -9.88 0.65
CA ARG A 40 2.80 -11.03 0.10
C ARG A 40 1.80 -12.05 -0.43
N VAL A 41 1.93 -12.40 -1.70
CA VAL A 41 1.13 -13.44 -2.37
C VAL A 41 2.05 -14.56 -2.84
N PRO A 42 1.73 -15.84 -2.55
CA PRO A 42 2.48 -16.96 -3.11
C PRO A 42 2.42 -16.94 -4.65
N ARG A 43 3.52 -17.28 -5.32
CA ARG A 43 3.59 -17.27 -6.80
C ARG A 43 2.53 -18.14 -7.49
N ARG A 44 2.07 -19.20 -6.80
CA ARG A 44 1.02 -20.11 -7.31
C ARG A 44 -0.39 -19.68 -6.90
N GLY A 45 -0.55 -18.53 -6.26
CA GLY A 45 -1.80 -18.12 -5.59
C GLY A 45 -2.01 -18.87 -4.27
N GLY A 46 -3.17 -18.63 -3.65
CA GLY A 46 -3.55 -19.20 -2.36
C GLY A 46 -3.59 -18.12 -1.28
N THR A 47 -3.17 -18.44 -0.06
CA THR A 47 -3.27 -17.49 1.05
C THR A 47 -2.21 -16.39 0.96
N GLY A 48 -2.67 -15.15 0.78
CA GLY A 48 -1.86 -13.94 0.88
C GLY A 48 -1.84 -13.40 2.30
N HIS A 49 -0.76 -12.71 2.66
CA HIS A 49 -0.60 -12.11 3.98
C HIS A 49 -0.20 -10.64 3.85
N ILE A 50 -0.82 -9.81 4.68
CA ILE A 50 -0.53 -8.37 4.78
C ILE A 50 0.21 -8.12 6.08
N TYR A 51 1.29 -7.37 6.00
CA TYR A 51 2.16 -7.02 7.12
C TYR A 51 2.25 -5.50 7.25
N ARG A 52 2.45 -5.02 8.48
CA ARG A 52 2.83 -3.63 8.72
C ARG A 52 4.29 -3.44 8.35
N TYR A 53 4.62 -2.59 7.41
CA TYR A 53 6.03 -2.35 7.05
C TYR A 53 6.68 -1.36 8.02
N PRO A 54 7.93 -1.57 8.47
CA PRO A 54 8.84 -2.69 8.15
C PRO A 54 8.75 -3.89 9.12
N ALA A 55 7.79 -3.92 10.06
CA ALA A 55 7.58 -5.03 11.00
C ALA A 55 6.88 -6.25 10.34
N LEU A 56 7.68 -7.13 9.73
CA LEU A 56 7.19 -8.25 8.91
C LEU A 56 7.10 -9.60 9.66
N ASP A 57 7.10 -9.56 10.99
CA ASP A 57 7.05 -10.72 11.87
C ASP A 57 5.64 -11.29 12.05
N SER A 58 4.62 -10.43 12.02
CA SER A 58 3.22 -10.81 12.20
C SER A 58 2.33 -10.23 11.09
N SER A 59 1.48 -11.07 10.51
CA SER A 59 0.48 -10.59 9.56
C SER A 59 -0.62 -9.85 10.30
N VAL A 60 -0.97 -8.65 9.84
CA VAL A 60 -2.11 -7.87 10.35
C VAL A 60 -3.42 -8.30 9.71
N TRP A 61 -3.36 -8.90 8.53
CA TRP A 61 -4.51 -9.43 7.81
C TRP A 61 -4.09 -10.55 6.84
N THR A 62 -5.03 -11.42 6.50
CA THR A 62 -4.88 -12.56 5.59
C THR A 62 -5.93 -12.46 4.50
N VAL A 63 -5.50 -12.73 3.26
CA VAL A 63 -6.36 -12.78 2.08
C VAL A 63 -6.42 -14.24 1.62
N ASP A 64 -7.60 -14.84 1.68
CA ASP A 64 -7.81 -16.17 1.14
C ASP A 64 -7.95 -16.10 -0.39
N GLU A 65 -7.52 -17.16 -1.09
CA GLU A 65 -7.69 -17.31 -2.54
C GLU A 65 -7.04 -16.21 -3.42
N ALA A 66 -5.95 -15.59 -2.96
CA ALA A 66 -5.19 -14.65 -3.77
C ALA A 66 -4.75 -15.29 -5.11
N PRO A 67 -4.80 -14.54 -6.23
CA PRO A 67 -4.53 -15.09 -7.54
C PRO A 67 -3.04 -15.42 -7.70
N ALA A 68 -2.74 -16.35 -8.61
CA ALA A 68 -1.37 -16.60 -9.03
C ALA A 68 -0.84 -15.41 -9.86
N ILE A 69 0.04 -14.61 -9.25
CA ILE A 69 0.63 -13.41 -9.86
C ILE A 69 2.02 -13.73 -10.42
N ASP A 70 2.22 -13.43 -11.71
CA ASP A 70 3.52 -13.53 -12.37
C ASP A 70 4.36 -12.25 -12.21
N ARG A 71 3.74 -11.08 -12.18
CA ARG A 71 4.46 -9.81 -12.02
C ARG A 71 3.53 -8.70 -11.54
N VAL A 72 4.03 -7.81 -10.70
CA VAL A 72 3.39 -6.52 -10.38
C VAL A 72 3.80 -5.48 -11.41
N LEU A 73 2.84 -4.70 -11.91
CA LEU A 73 3.07 -3.60 -12.85
C LEU A 73 3.17 -2.26 -12.11
N ALA A 74 2.15 -1.90 -11.34
CA ALA A 74 2.08 -0.66 -10.57
C ALA A 74 0.94 -0.71 -9.55
N PHE A 75 0.95 0.23 -8.59
CA PHE A 75 -0.09 0.42 -7.58
C PHE A 75 -0.82 1.73 -7.83
N ASP A 76 -2.15 1.70 -7.79
CA ASP A 76 -3.01 2.87 -7.75
C ASP A 76 -3.52 3.07 -6.32
N ALA A 77 -2.98 4.09 -5.64
CA ALA A 77 -3.34 4.39 -4.25
C ALA A 77 -4.77 4.95 -4.12
N ASP A 78 -5.24 5.69 -5.13
CA ASP A 78 -6.55 6.32 -5.12
C ASP A 78 -7.64 5.27 -5.40
N ALA A 79 -7.37 4.32 -6.30
CA ALA A 79 -8.25 3.19 -6.58
C ALA A 79 -8.04 2.01 -5.61
N GLY A 80 -7.00 2.02 -4.77
CA GLY A 80 -6.70 0.90 -3.87
C GLY A 80 -6.49 -0.41 -4.62
N SER A 81 -5.88 -0.35 -5.80
CA SER A 81 -5.76 -1.50 -6.71
C SER A 81 -4.33 -1.71 -7.21
N ILE A 82 -3.98 -2.96 -7.46
CA ILE A 82 -2.67 -3.34 -8.00
C ILE A 82 -2.84 -3.88 -9.41
N ALA A 83 -2.20 -3.23 -10.39
CA ALA A 83 -2.07 -3.77 -11.73
C ALA A 83 -1.04 -4.90 -11.74
N VAL A 84 -1.42 -6.06 -12.27
CA VAL A 84 -0.57 -7.26 -12.29
C VAL A 84 -0.62 -7.96 -13.65
N VAL A 85 0.34 -8.85 -13.85
CA VAL A 85 0.27 -9.91 -14.85
C VAL A 85 -0.02 -11.21 -14.12
N ASP A 86 -1.08 -11.91 -14.52
CA ASP A 86 -1.42 -13.22 -13.96
C ASP A 86 -0.45 -14.31 -14.45
N SER A 87 -0.51 -15.49 -13.83
CA SER A 87 0.31 -16.65 -14.22
C SER A 87 0.09 -17.17 -15.65
N LYS A 88 -1.00 -16.76 -16.32
CA LYS A 88 -1.29 -17.09 -17.73
C LYS A 88 -0.75 -16.02 -18.68
N GLY A 89 -0.27 -14.89 -18.16
CA GLY A 89 0.27 -13.76 -18.88
C GLY A 89 -0.77 -12.73 -19.32
N TYR A 90 -1.97 -12.73 -18.71
CA TYR A 90 -2.99 -11.72 -18.93
C TYR A 90 -2.79 -10.54 -17.97
N PRO A 91 -3.06 -9.30 -18.41
CA PRO A 91 -3.15 -8.18 -17.48
C PRO A 91 -4.41 -8.33 -16.61
N ALA A 92 -4.26 -8.10 -15.32
CA ALA A 92 -5.34 -8.12 -14.34
C ALA A 92 -5.16 -7.02 -13.29
N ARG A 93 -6.19 -6.82 -12.48
CA ARG A 93 -6.19 -5.92 -11.32
C ARG A 93 -6.62 -6.69 -10.09
N LEU A 94 -5.87 -6.51 -9.01
CA LEU A 94 -6.29 -6.91 -7.67
C LEU A 94 -6.88 -5.69 -6.96
N ASP A 95 -8.14 -5.75 -6.60
CA ASP A 95 -8.81 -4.73 -5.79
C ASP A 95 -8.62 -5.07 -4.31
N LEU A 96 -7.98 -4.18 -3.55
CA LEU A 96 -7.67 -4.42 -2.14
C LEU A 96 -8.83 -4.06 -1.20
N ARG A 97 -9.88 -3.40 -1.73
CA ARG A 97 -11.07 -2.99 -0.98
C ARG A 97 -12.13 -4.08 -1.02
N GLU A 98 -12.32 -4.66 -2.19
CA GLU A 98 -13.29 -5.73 -2.42
C GLU A 98 -12.66 -7.12 -2.34
N THR A 99 -11.33 -7.21 -2.31
CA THR A 99 -10.57 -8.48 -2.35
C THR A 99 -10.87 -9.28 -3.62
N ASP A 100 -11.14 -8.58 -4.73
CA ASP A 100 -11.52 -9.17 -6.01
C ASP A 100 -10.40 -9.08 -7.05
N VAL A 101 -10.44 -9.96 -8.05
CA VAL A 101 -9.48 -10.04 -9.15
C VAL A 101 -10.19 -9.88 -10.47
N LEU A 102 -9.92 -8.76 -11.15
CA LEU A 102 -10.54 -8.42 -12.42
C LEU A 102 -9.55 -8.58 -13.56
N ASN A 103 -9.89 -9.44 -14.53
CA ASN A 103 -9.13 -9.52 -15.78
C ASN A 103 -9.29 -8.20 -16.55
N ALA A 104 -8.17 -7.54 -16.84
CA ALA A 104 -8.16 -6.25 -17.54
C ALA A 104 -8.34 -6.40 -19.06
N ALA A 105 -8.07 -7.58 -19.60
CA ALA A 105 -8.25 -7.88 -21.01
C ALA A 105 -8.78 -9.30 -21.24
N ARG A 106 -9.52 -9.47 -22.33
CA ARG A 106 -9.99 -10.79 -22.81
C ARG A 106 -8.96 -11.52 -23.67
N THR A 107 -7.92 -10.82 -24.12
CA THR A 107 -6.87 -11.34 -24.97
C THR A 107 -5.50 -11.06 -24.36
N LYS A 108 -4.53 -11.93 -24.67
CA LYS A 108 -3.16 -11.76 -24.21
C LYS A 108 -2.52 -10.58 -24.93
N LEU A 109 -1.89 -9.70 -24.15
CA LEU A 109 -1.05 -8.62 -24.64
C LEU A 109 0.41 -8.92 -24.33
N THR A 110 1.31 -8.43 -25.17
CA THR A 110 2.76 -8.47 -24.94
C THR A 110 3.27 -7.12 -24.47
N SER A 111 4.48 -7.10 -23.91
CA SER A 111 5.12 -5.89 -23.36
C SER A 111 4.25 -5.09 -22.38
N LEU A 112 3.59 -5.76 -21.44
CA LEU A 112 2.72 -5.08 -20.46
C LEU A 112 3.49 -4.10 -19.57
N SER A 113 2.96 -2.88 -19.39
CA SER A 113 3.53 -1.85 -18.53
C SER A 113 2.43 -0.93 -17.96
N SER A 114 2.66 -0.39 -16.76
CA SER A 114 1.81 0.62 -16.12
C SER A 114 2.67 1.51 -15.25
N ALA A 115 2.40 2.82 -15.26
CA ALA A 115 3.10 3.78 -14.40
C ALA A 115 2.33 4.06 -13.10
N ASN A 116 1.00 3.87 -13.12
CA ASN A 116 0.10 4.39 -12.10
C ASN A 116 -0.89 3.34 -11.54
N GLY A 117 -0.86 2.10 -12.04
CA GLY A 117 -1.79 1.03 -11.65
C GLY A 117 -3.18 1.14 -12.32
N ASN A 118 -3.61 2.36 -12.64
CA ASN A 118 -4.87 2.63 -13.32
C ASN A 118 -4.82 2.22 -14.81
N ASP A 119 -3.85 2.76 -15.55
CA ASP A 119 -3.69 2.54 -16.98
C ASP A 119 -2.69 1.43 -17.23
N ILE A 120 -3.15 0.35 -17.88
CA ILE A 120 -2.28 -0.74 -18.32
C ILE A 120 -2.08 -0.62 -19.83
N TYR A 121 -0.84 -0.46 -20.25
CA TYR A 121 -0.45 -0.47 -21.64
C TYR A 121 0.07 -1.84 -22.05
N GLY A 122 -0.23 -2.23 -23.29
CA GLY A 122 0.30 -3.46 -23.88
C GLY A 122 0.20 -3.45 -25.39
N ILE A 123 0.74 -4.49 -26.01
CA ILE A 123 0.77 -4.65 -27.46
C ILE A 123 -0.05 -5.88 -27.83
N ASN A 124 -0.99 -5.74 -28.76
CA ASN A 124 -1.77 -6.88 -29.24
C ASN A 124 -1.02 -7.66 -30.34
N ALA A 125 -1.60 -8.78 -30.79
CA ALA A 125 -0.99 -9.62 -31.83
C ALA A 125 -0.76 -8.91 -33.18
N LYS A 126 -1.38 -7.76 -33.43
CA LYS A 126 -1.20 -6.95 -34.64
C LYS A 126 -0.11 -5.88 -34.49
N GLY A 127 0.55 -5.79 -33.34
CA GLY A 127 1.53 -4.75 -33.05
C GLY A 127 0.91 -3.38 -32.75
N GLU A 128 -0.38 -3.34 -32.41
CA GLU A 128 -1.08 -2.12 -32.01
C GLU A 128 -0.95 -1.94 -30.49
N ILE A 129 -0.76 -0.69 -30.06
CA ILE A 129 -0.70 -0.34 -28.63
C ILE A 129 -2.13 -0.20 -28.11
N ILE A 130 -2.41 -0.84 -26.98
CA ILE A 130 -3.68 -0.79 -26.27
C ILE A 130 -3.43 -0.20 -24.88
N ARG A 131 -4.28 0.75 -24.48
CA ARG A 131 -4.43 1.17 -23.07
C ARG A 131 -5.73 0.60 -22.55
N LEU A 132 -5.64 -0.11 -21.43
CA LEU A 132 -6.77 -0.65 -20.68
C LEU A 132 -7.00 0.22 -19.46
N ASN A 133 -8.19 0.81 -19.33
CA ASN A 133 -8.58 1.65 -18.21
C ASN A 133 -9.83 1.07 -17.55
N PRO A 134 -9.88 0.91 -16.22
CA PRO A 134 -11.00 0.25 -15.54
C PRO A 134 -12.33 1.00 -15.72
N ASN A 135 -12.29 2.30 -16.01
CA ASN A 135 -13.49 3.13 -16.20
C ASN A 135 -14.03 3.11 -17.65
N GLY A 136 -13.56 2.17 -18.49
CA GLY A 136 -14.03 1.99 -19.86
C GLY A 136 -13.47 3.00 -20.86
N SER A 137 -12.51 3.83 -20.46
CA SER A 137 -11.81 4.76 -21.35
C SER A 137 -10.64 4.08 -22.08
N ASP A 138 -10.88 2.89 -22.63
CA ASP A 138 -9.87 2.15 -23.37
C ASP A 138 -9.43 2.93 -24.61
N TRP A 139 -8.14 2.85 -24.93
CA TRP A 139 -7.57 3.56 -26.07
C TRP A 139 -6.69 2.63 -26.89
N LYS A 140 -6.58 2.93 -28.18
CA LYS A 140 -5.82 2.14 -29.13
C LYS A 140 -5.05 3.03 -30.10
N PHE A 141 -3.82 2.64 -30.41
CA PHE A 141 -2.98 3.27 -31.41
C PHE A 141 -2.33 2.25 -32.34
N LYS A 142 -2.43 2.51 -33.63
CA LYS A 142 -1.77 1.73 -34.68
C LYS A 142 -0.56 2.52 -35.20
N PRO A 143 0.67 2.17 -34.79
CA PRO A 143 1.87 2.78 -35.38
C PRO A 143 2.04 2.39 -36.85
N ALA A 144 2.87 3.15 -37.58
CA ALA A 144 3.22 2.85 -38.97
C ALA A 144 3.96 1.50 -39.12
N VAL A 145 4.72 1.10 -38.09
CA VAL A 145 5.43 -0.18 -37.99
C VAL A 145 5.00 -0.88 -36.69
N PRO A 146 4.76 -2.22 -36.68
CA PRO A 146 4.34 -2.94 -35.49
C PRO A 146 5.21 -2.64 -34.25
N ALA A 147 4.57 -2.23 -33.16
CA ALA A 147 5.24 -2.00 -31.90
C ALA A 147 5.82 -3.31 -31.34
N ARG A 148 6.96 -3.21 -30.64
CA ARG A 148 7.62 -4.36 -29.98
C ARG A 148 7.77 -4.19 -28.47
N ALA A 149 7.76 -2.95 -27.99
CA ALA A 149 7.84 -2.64 -26.59
C ALA A 149 7.02 -1.38 -26.25
N VAL A 150 6.50 -1.35 -25.02
CA VAL A 150 5.97 -0.15 -24.36
C VAL A 150 6.56 -0.11 -22.95
N PHE A 151 6.89 1.10 -22.50
CA PHE A 151 7.49 1.37 -21.20
C PHE A 151 6.68 2.45 -20.51
N ALA A 152 6.42 2.25 -19.23
CA ALA A 152 5.97 3.30 -18.34
C ALA A 152 7.04 4.40 -18.28
N GLN A 153 6.58 5.66 -18.24
CA GLN A 153 7.42 6.83 -17.95
C GLN A 153 7.31 7.20 -16.49
#